data_AF-A0A0R1YTL2-F1
#
_entry.id   AF-A0A0R1YTL2-F1
#
_cell.length_a   1.000
_cell.length_b   1.000
_cell.length_c   1.000
_cell.angle_alpha   90.00
_cell.angle_beta   90.00
_cell.angle_gamma   90.00
#
_symmetry.space_group_name_H-M   'P 1'
#
loop_
_entity.id
_entity.type
_entity.pdbx_description
1 polymer ?
#
loop_
_entity_poly.entity_id
_entity_poly.type
_entity_poly.pdbx_seq_one_letter_code
_entity_poly.pdbx_strand_id
1 'polypeptide(L)'
;MSKRPNYRRIAHKRWTKNSTLNIIISLVVIVLLAVVVPEVQKKMNNSGDEAKMQLTNQDVKHQTELAALEYSGQQTIQINNNNPGFTEDELSLAKGTWQQYGDLDRLNRVTIAKAMLGQDLMPKSERERLYVDPTGYHNKKVAMNGHMDWLYNRSHLIGYQLTGQNNNLKNLMTGTRSLNDPGMTKYENQIAEYIRTTNHHVLYYVQPIFRGDELVARGISMRAQSVEDSTIKFNIYIFNVQEGVSINYADGTSRKV
;
A
#
# COMPACT_ATOMS: atom_id res chain seq x y z
N MET A 1 62.41 -6.85 -34.95
CA MET A 1 62.90 -7.48 -33.69
C MET A 1 61.85 -7.31 -32.61
N SER A 2 61.12 -8.38 -32.28
CA SER A 2 60.11 -8.39 -31.20
C SER A 2 60.61 -9.29 -30.07
N LYS A 3 60.80 -8.73 -28.87
CA LYS A 3 61.19 -9.48 -27.67
C LYS A 3 59.95 -10.12 -27.04
N ARG A 4 59.91 -11.45 -26.94
CA ARG A 4 58.87 -12.18 -26.20
C ARG A 4 59.19 -12.19 -24.70
N PRO A 5 58.20 -12.11 -23.79
CA PRO A 5 58.45 -12.20 -22.35
C PRO A 5 58.55 -13.66 -21.87
N ASN A 6 59.48 -13.89 -20.95
CA ASN A 6 59.71 -15.16 -20.24
C ASN A 6 58.64 -15.38 -19.16
N TYR A 7 57.87 -16.45 -19.25
CA TYR A 7 56.98 -16.89 -18.16
C TYR A 7 57.69 -17.92 -17.28
N ARG A 8 57.89 -17.59 -15.99
CA ARG A 8 58.35 -18.54 -14.96
C ARG A 8 57.22 -19.52 -14.62
N ARG A 9 57.52 -20.81 -14.62
CA ARG A 9 56.64 -21.91 -14.22
C ARG A 9 56.40 -21.86 -12.71
N ILE A 10 55.15 -21.70 -12.28
CA ILE A 10 54.75 -21.84 -10.87
C ILE A 10 54.59 -23.34 -10.58
N ALA A 11 55.29 -23.84 -9.57
CA ALA A 11 55.15 -25.22 -9.11
C ALA A 11 53.84 -25.38 -8.32
N HIS A 12 52.92 -26.23 -8.79
CA HIS A 12 51.72 -26.59 -8.05
C HIS A 12 52.08 -27.57 -6.92
N LYS A 13 51.95 -27.11 -5.67
CA LYS A 13 52.03 -27.94 -4.47
C LYS A 13 50.86 -28.94 -4.50
N ARG A 14 51.16 -30.22 -4.73
CA ARG A 14 50.17 -31.31 -4.69
C ARG A 14 49.62 -31.45 -3.27
N TRP A 15 48.35 -31.12 -3.10
CA TRP A 15 47.61 -31.36 -1.87
C TRP A 15 47.26 -32.86 -1.82
N THR A 16 47.80 -33.58 -0.83
CA THR A 16 47.50 -35.00 -0.63
C THR A 16 46.06 -35.14 -0.14
N LYS A 17 45.23 -35.88 -0.89
CA LYS A 17 43.84 -36.21 -0.55
C LYS A 17 43.81 -37.07 0.72
N ASN A 18 43.50 -36.50 1.87
CA ASN A 18 43.11 -37.27 3.05
C ASN A 18 41.62 -37.64 2.94
N SER A 19 41.35 -38.88 2.52
CA SER A 19 39.99 -39.39 2.31
C SER A 19 39.14 -39.36 3.59
N THR A 20 39.75 -39.60 4.75
CA THR A 20 39.08 -39.59 6.06
C THR A 20 38.62 -38.18 6.46
N LEU A 21 39.40 -37.14 6.18
CA LEU A 21 39.04 -35.75 6.46
C LEU A 21 37.85 -35.29 5.59
N ASN A 22 37.81 -35.69 4.32
CA ASN A 22 36.71 -35.37 3.42
C ASN A 22 35.41 -36.09 3.79
N ILE A 23 35.50 -37.32 4.33
CA ILE A 23 34.33 -38.05 4.84
C ILE A 23 33.78 -37.35 6.10
N ILE A 24 34.64 -36.94 7.02
CA ILE A 24 34.22 -36.22 8.24
C ILE A 24 33.57 -34.88 7.88
N ILE A 25 34.16 -34.10 6.97
CA ILE A 25 33.56 -32.83 6.50
C ILE A 25 32.19 -33.08 5.84
N SER A 26 32.08 -34.11 5.00
CA SER A 26 30.81 -34.44 4.34
C SER A 26 29.72 -34.85 5.35
N LEU A 27 30.07 -35.64 6.36
CA LEU A 27 29.14 -36.04 7.43
C LEU A 27 28.71 -34.82 8.28
N VAL A 28 29.63 -33.91 8.61
CA VAL A 28 29.31 -32.68 9.35
C VAL A 28 28.38 -31.77 8.54
N VAL A 29 28.59 -31.64 7.22
CA VAL A 29 27.70 -30.87 6.34
C VAL A 29 26.32 -31.51 6.22
N ILE A 30 26.23 -32.85 6.14
CA ILE A 30 24.94 -33.56 6.10
C ILE A 30 24.18 -33.40 7.42
N VAL A 31 24.86 -33.49 8.56
CA VAL A 31 24.25 -33.27 9.88
C VAL A 31 23.80 -31.81 10.04
N LEU A 32 24.60 -30.84 9.60
CA LEU A 32 24.20 -29.43 9.58
C LEU A 32 22.97 -29.20 8.69
N LEU A 33 22.93 -29.77 7.49
CA LEU A 33 21.76 -29.68 6.61
C LEU A 33 20.53 -30.38 7.19
N ALA A 34 20.70 -31.54 7.84
CA ALA A 34 19.60 -32.26 8.48
C ALA A 34 19.03 -31.53 9.71
N VAL A 35 19.76 -30.59 10.31
CA VAL A 35 19.25 -29.74 11.40
C VAL A 35 18.70 -28.43 10.85
N VAL A 36 19.39 -27.78 9.90
CA VAL A 36 18.98 -26.48 9.36
C VAL A 36 17.73 -26.60 8.48
N VAL A 37 17.62 -27.63 7.66
CA VAL A 37 16.49 -27.79 6.72
C VAL A 37 15.16 -27.97 7.46
N PRO A 38 15.02 -28.86 8.47
CA PRO A 38 13.80 -28.95 9.25
C PRO A 38 13.47 -27.69 10.04
N GLU A 39 14.46 -26.96 10.57
CA GLU A 39 14.23 -25.70 11.29
C GLU A 39 13.74 -24.59 10.33
N VAL A 40 14.27 -24.53 9.10
CA VAL A 40 13.79 -23.63 8.04
C VAL A 40 12.38 -24.04 7.58
N GLN A 41 12.10 -25.33 7.42
CA GLN A 41 10.78 -25.84 7.08
C GLN A 41 9.76 -25.59 8.19
N LYS A 42 10.17 -25.72 9.46
CA LYS A 42 9.36 -25.38 10.64
C LYS A 42 9.10 -23.88 10.72
N LYS A 43 10.06 -23.04 10.32
CA LYS A 43 9.89 -21.58 10.23
C LYS A 43 8.99 -21.16 9.06
N MET A 44 9.00 -21.89 7.94
CA MET A 44 8.06 -21.69 6.82
C MET A 44 6.64 -22.21 7.15
N ASN A 45 6.54 -23.31 7.91
CA ASN A 45 5.26 -23.90 8.30
C ASN A 45 4.62 -23.21 9.52
N ASN A 46 5.40 -22.48 10.32
CA ASN A 46 4.94 -21.66 11.45
C ASN A 46 4.74 -20.17 11.09
N SER A 47 4.91 -19.78 9.83
CA SER A 47 4.34 -18.55 9.30
C SER A 47 2.82 -18.75 9.16
N GLY A 48 2.13 -18.83 10.30
CA GLY A 48 0.69 -18.99 10.35
C GLY A 48 0.01 -17.88 9.55
N ASP A 49 -0.81 -18.31 8.59
CA ASP A 49 -1.91 -17.58 7.96
C ASP A 49 -1.84 -16.04 8.09
N GLU A 50 -0.96 -15.40 7.31
CA GLU A 50 -1.29 -14.07 6.82
C GLU A 50 -2.50 -14.24 5.92
N ALA A 51 -3.70 -14.08 6.50
CA ALA A 51 -4.93 -14.06 5.75
C ALA A 51 -4.81 -12.99 4.67
N LYS A 52 -4.51 -13.42 3.43
CA LYS A 52 -4.55 -12.54 2.27
C LYS A 52 -5.91 -11.84 2.30
N MET A 53 -5.88 -10.51 2.26
CA MET A 53 -7.10 -9.72 2.19
C MET A 53 -7.74 -10.01 0.82
N GLN A 54 -8.60 -11.01 0.78
CA GLN A 54 -9.37 -11.36 -0.41
C GLN A 54 -10.61 -10.47 -0.44
N LEU A 55 -10.88 -9.89 -1.61
CA LEU A 55 -12.11 -9.16 -1.86
C LEU A 55 -13.32 -10.06 -1.57
N THR A 56 -14.27 -9.56 -0.80
CA THR A 56 -15.55 -10.26 -0.65
C THR A 56 -16.40 -10.06 -1.91
N ASN A 57 -17.42 -10.91 -2.12
CA ASN A 57 -18.38 -10.70 -3.22
C ASN A 57 -19.06 -9.33 -3.14
N GLN A 58 -19.23 -8.79 -1.93
CA GLN A 58 -19.78 -7.46 -1.71
C GLN A 58 -18.80 -6.37 -2.15
N ASP A 59 -17.51 -6.52 -1.85
CA ASP A 59 -16.48 -5.56 -2.28
C ASP A 59 -16.32 -5.56 -3.81
N VAL A 60 -16.41 -6.73 -4.45
CA VAL A 60 -16.37 -6.85 -5.93
C VAL A 60 -17.57 -6.18 -6.59
N LYS A 61 -18.78 -6.43 -6.07
CA LYS A 61 -20.00 -5.79 -6.58
C LYS A 61 -19.91 -4.27 -6.41
N HIS A 62 -19.52 -3.83 -5.21
CA HIS A 62 -19.39 -2.41 -4.90
C HIS A 62 -18.34 -1.72 -5.77
N GLN A 63 -17.20 -2.38 -6.02
CA GLN A 63 -16.19 -1.89 -6.94
C GLN A 63 -16.73 -1.74 -8.36
N THR A 64 -17.52 -2.69 -8.85
CA THR A 64 -18.10 -2.64 -10.19
C THR A 64 -19.07 -1.48 -10.35
N GLU A 65 -19.93 -1.24 -9.35
CA GLU A 65 -20.88 -0.12 -9.34
C GLU A 65 -20.16 1.23 -9.29
N LEU A 66 -19.18 1.40 -8.40
CA LEU A 66 -18.40 2.62 -8.31
C LEU A 66 -17.56 2.87 -9.57
N ALA A 67 -17.01 1.80 -10.17
CA ALA A 67 -16.24 1.90 -11.40
C ALA A 67 -17.12 2.40 -12.56
N ALA A 68 -18.44 2.18 -12.55
CA ALA A 68 -19.33 2.68 -13.59
C ALA A 68 -19.69 4.18 -13.45
N LEU A 69 -19.38 4.81 -12.31
CA LEU A 69 -19.75 6.22 -12.07
C LEU A 69 -18.91 7.19 -12.87
N GLU A 70 -19.56 8.18 -13.48
CA GLU A 70 -18.90 9.33 -14.12
C GLU A 70 -18.98 10.57 -13.23
N TYR A 71 -17.93 11.40 -13.29
CA TYR A 71 -17.92 12.68 -12.58
C TYR A 71 -18.91 13.66 -13.20
N SER A 72 -19.84 14.17 -12.40
CA SER A 72 -20.90 15.07 -12.82
C SER A 72 -20.91 16.40 -12.07
N GLY A 73 -19.75 16.85 -11.55
CA GLY A 73 -19.59 18.13 -10.87
C GLY A 73 -19.52 18.07 -9.33
N GLN A 74 -19.82 16.92 -8.72
CA GLN A 74 -19.64 16.70 -7.27
C GLN A 74 -18.50 15.70 -7.03
N GLN A 75 -17.40 16.17 -6.42
CA GLN A 75 -16.19 15.34 -6.28
C GLN A 75 -16.32 14.26 -5.19
N THR A 76 -17.07 14.52 -4.12
CA THR A 76 -17.29 13.54 -3.05
C THR A 76 -18.77 13.24 -2.94
N ILE A 77 -19.14 11.97 -3.05
CA ILE A 77 -20.52 11.50 -2.89
C ILE A 77 -20.63 10.55 -1.70
N GLN A 78 -21.81 10.53 -1.08
CA GLN A 78 -22.12 9.55 -0.04
C GLN A 78 -22.57 8.24 -0.69
N ILE A 79 -22.17 7.14 -0.07
CA ILE A 79 -22.49 5.78 -0.49
C ILE A 79 -23.32 5.15 0.63
N ASN A 80 -24.33 4.35 0.25
CA ASN A 80 -25.15 3.60 1.23
C ASN A 80 -25.71 4.51 2.34
N ASN A 81 -26.23 5.69 1.99
CA ASN A 81 -26.70 6.71 2.95
C ASN A 81 -25.64 7.07 4.02
N ASN A 82 -24.37 7.12 3.60
CA ASN A 82 -23.21 7.36 4.45
C ASN A 82 -22.99 6.30 5.55
N ASN A 83 -23.63 5.12 5.43
CA ASN A 83 -23.49 4.01 6.36
C ASN A 83 -22.27 3.14 6.00
N PRO A 84 -21.26 3.02 6.89
CA PRO A 84 -20.08 2.19 6.66
C PRO A 84 -20.39 0.71 6.47
N GLY A 85 -21.48 0.20 7.04
CA GLY A 85 -21.87 -1.21 6.89
C GLY A 85 -20.84 -2.22 7.41
N PHE A 86 -20.05 -1.84 8.43
CA PHE A 86 -19.20 -2.79 9.14
C PHE A 86 -20.06 -3.65 10.08
N THR A 87 -19.66 -4.91 10.21
CA THR A 87 -20.26 -5.85 11.17
C THR A 87 -19.72 -5.61 12.59
N GLU A 88 -20.42 -6.09 13.61
CA GLU A 88 -19.95 -6.03 15.00
C GLU A 88 -18.61 -6.76 15.18
N ASP A 89 -18.44 -7.91 14.51
CA ASP A 89 -17.20 -8.68 14.54
C ASP A 89 -16.00 -7.88 13.97
N GLU A 90 -16.22 -7.12 12.89
CA GLU A 90 -15.17 -6.26 12.32
C GLU A 90 -14.78 -5.10 13.24
N LEU A 91 -15.72 -4.61 14.04
CA LEU A 91 -15.50 -3.53 15.00
C LEU A 91 -14.86 -4.02 16.30
N SER A 92 -14.64 -5.33 16.46
CA SER A 92 -14.04 -5.90 17.66
C SER A 92 -12.60 -5.44 17.88
N LEU A 93 -12.31 -4.98 19.10
CA LEU A 93 -10.96 -4.65 19.58
C LEU A 93 -10.18 -5.86 20.10
N ALA A 94 -10.67 -7.09 19.90
CA ALA A 94 -9.99 -8.30 20.39
C ALA A 94 -8.55 -8.45 19.86
N LYS A 95 -8.23 -7.84 18.71
CA LYS A 95 -6.89 -7.82 18.10
C LYS A 95 -6.10 -6.53 18.41
N GLY A 96 -6.64 -5.65 19.25
CA GLY A 96 -6.10 -4.30 19.43
C GLY A 96 -6.10 -3.50 18.12
N THR A 97 -5.13 -2.60 17.99
CA THR A 97 -4.90 -1.88 16.74
C THR A 97 -4.14 -2.74 15.74
N TRP A 98 -4.41 -2.50 14.46
CA TRP A 98 -3.74 -3.21 13.38
C TRP A 98 -3.89 -2.43 12.08
N GLN A 99 -3.00 -2.69 11.14
CA GLN A 99 -3.05 -2.15 9.79
C GLN A 99 -2.72 -3.26 8.80
N GLN A 100 -3.49 -3.34 7.72
CA GLN A 100 -3.34 -4.32 6.67
C GLN A 100 -3.45 -3.65 5.30
N TYR A 101 -2.50 -3.96 4.42
CA TYR A 101 -2.46 -3.49 3.04
C TYR A 101 -2.51 -4.71 2.11
N GLY A 102 -3.44 -4.69 1.17
CA GLY A 102 -3.56 -5.75 0.18
C GLY A 102 -2.32 -5.85 -0.71
N ASP A 103 -2.11 -7.03 -1.27
CA ASP A 103 -1.08 -7.21 -2.29
C ASP A 103 -1.38 -6.32 -3.50
N LEU A 104 -0.32 -5.90 -4.19
CA LEU A 104 -0.49 -5.25 -5.48
C LEU A 104 -1.16 -6.23 -6.44
N ASP A 105 -2.05 -5.73 -7.30
CA ASP A 105 -2.72 -6.59 -8.28
C ASP A 105 -1.80 -6.95 -9.46
N ARG A 106 -2.34 -7.67 -10.46
CA ARG A 106 -1.57 -8.12 -11.64
C ARG A 106 -0.95 -6.99 -12.48
N LEU A 107 -1.39 -5.74 -12.30
CA LEU A 107 -0.87 -4.55 -12.96
C LEU A 107 0.02 -3.72 -12.02
N ASN A 108 0.40 -4.28 -10.87
CA ASN A 108 1.11 -3.63 -9.77
C ASN A 108 0.34 -2.45 -9.15
N ARG A 109 -0.99 -2.43 -9.28
CA ARG A 109 -1.82 -1.38 -8.70
C ARG A 109 -2.07 -1.69 -7.23
N VAL A 110 -2.12 -0.65 -6.41
CA VAL A 110 -2.57 -0.78 -5.01
C VAL A 110 -4.00 -1.27 -4.95
N THR A 111 -4.28 -2.08 -3.93
CA THR A 111 -5.60 -2.64 -3.67
C THR A 111 -6.16 -2.02 -2.39
N ILE A 112 -6.78 -2.80 -1.52
CA ILE A 112 -7.46 -2.29 -0.32
C ILE A 112 -6.43 -2.04 0.80
N ALA A 113 -6.63 -0.97 1.57
CA ALA A 113 -6.04 -0.80 2.88
C ALA A 113 -7.13 -0.79 3.96
N LYS A 114 -6.92 -1.52 5.06
CA LYS A 114 -7.84 -1.57 6.20
C LYS A 114 -7.04 -1.49 7.49
N ALA A 115 -7.54 -0.76 8.48
CA ALA A 115 -6.88 -0.63 9.78
C ALA A 115 -7.89 -0.45 10.91
N MET A 116 -7.61 -1.07 12.05
CA MET A 116 -8.16 -0.61 13.33
C MET A 116 -7.19 0.43 13.87
N LEU A 117 -7.53 1.69 13.68
CA LEU A 117 -6.70 2.82 14.05
C LEU A 117 -6.84 3.12 15.54
N GLY A 118 -5.75 3.54 16.17
CA GLY A 118 -5.68 4.03 17.54
C GLY A 118 -4.37 4.79 17.75
N GLN A 119 -4.17 5.34 18.95
CA GLN A 119 -3.06 6.26 19.23
C GLN A 119 -1.68 5.60 19.11
N ASP A 120 -1.58 4.30 19.33
CA ASP A 120 -0.35 3.49 19.24
C ASP A 120 0.18 3.29 17.81
N LEU A 121 -0.70 3.35 16.79
CA LEU A 121 -0.29 3.34 15.38
C LEU A 121 0.20 4.69 14.86
N MET A 122 -0.12 5.78 15.56
CA MET A 122 0.25 7.13 15.12
C MET A 122 1.77 7.34 15.23
N PRO A 123 2.44 7.86 14.19
CA PRO A 123 3.88 8.00 14.20
C PRO A 123 4.36 9.08 15.16
N LYS A 124 5.50 8.83 15.79
CA LYS A 124 6.24 9.82 16.61
C LYS A 124 7.35 10.52 15.82
N SER A 125 7.78 9.93 14.70
CA SER A 125 8.80 10.48 13.81
C SER A 125 8.19 11.40 12.77
N GLU A 126 9.00 12.35 12.29
CA GLU A 126 8.63 13.17 11.14
C GLU A 126 8.51 12.32 9.87
N ARG A 127 7.59 12.74 8.98
CA ARG A 127 7.40 12.11 7.68
C ARG A 127 8.59 12.43 6.76
N GLU A 128 9.16 11.42 6.13
CA GLU A 128 10.21 11.63 5.12
C GLU A 128 9.61 11.86 3.72
N ARG A 129 10.47 12.27 2.78
CA ARG A 129 10.08 12.47 1.39
C ARG A 129 9.60 11.15 0.75
N LEU A 130 8.51 11.25 -0.03
CA LEU A 130 8.06 10.16 -0.89
C LEU A 130 8.83 10.12 -2.22
N TYR A 131 9.28 8.94 -2.61
CA TYR A 131 10.05 8.70 -3.84
C TYR A 131 9.55 7.53 -4.68
N VAL A 132 8.59 6.75 -4.17
CA VAL A 132 7.94 5.66 -4.92
C VAL A 132 6.98 6.25 -5.94
N ASP A 133 7.08 5.81 -7.19
CA ASP A 133 6.10 6.17 -8.21
C ASP A 133 5.05 5.06 -8.36
N PRO A 134 3.78 5.34 -8.05
CA PRO A 134 2.69 4.38 -8.26
C PRO A 134 2.35 4.22 -9.75
N THR A 135 1.46 3.29 -10.07
CA THR A 135 1.00 3.07 -11.43
C THR A 135 0.42 4.34 -12.07
N GLY A 136 0.73 4.56 -13.34
CA GLY A 136 0.23 5.73 -14.09
C GLY A 136 0.78 7.08 -13.62
N TYR A 137 1.91 7.13 -12.91
CA TYR A 137 2.46 8.38 -12.39
C TYR A 137 3.16 9.23 -13.48
N HIS A 138 2.37 9.87 -14.33
CA HIS A 138 2.81 10.82 -15.37
C HIS A 138 2.58 12.26 -14.94
N ASN A 139 3.39 12.74 -13.98
CA ASN A 139 3.16 14.02 -13.33
C ASN A 139 3.68 15.22 -14.14
N LYS A 140 2.93 16.33 -14.12
CA LYS A 140 3.31 17.60 -14.71
C LYS A 140 2.66 18.75 -13.95
N LYS A 141 3.19 19.96 -14.11
CA LYS A 141 2.54 21.15 -13.57
C LYS A 141 1.35 21.57 -14.41
N VAL A 142 0.27 21.96 -13.75
CA VAL A 142 -0.97 22.49 -14.34
C VAL A 142 -1.40 23.75 -13.59
N ALA A 143 -2.18 24.62 -14.24
CA ALA A 143 -2.70 25.82 -13.61
C ALA A 143 -3.84 25.45 -12.64
N MET A 144 -3.66 25.73 -11.35
CA MET A 144 -4.63 25.48 -10.28
C MET A 144 -4.58 26.66 -9.31
N ASN A 145 -5.72 27.17 -8.86
CA ASN A 145 -5.80 28.28 -7.90
C ASN A 145 -4.90 29.48 -8.26
N GLY A 146 -4.87 29.85 -9.55
CA GLY A 146 -4.10 30.98 -10.06
C GLY A 146 -2.58 30.79 -10.17
N HIS A 147 -2.04 29.59 -9.94
CA HIS A 147 -0.60 29.31 -10.08
C HIS A 147 -0.34 27.92 -10.68
N MET A 148 0.91 27.63 -11.04
CA MET A 148 1.30 26.32 -11.58
C MET A 148 1.75 25.39 -10.45
N ASP A 149 1.06 24.26 -10.28
CA ASP A 149 1.40 23.24 -9.28
C ASP A 149 1.30 21.83 -9.88
N TRP A 150 1.91 20.83 -9.23
CA TRP A 150 1.92 19.45 -9.69
C TRP A 150 0.52 18.83 -9.66
N LEU A 151 0.11 18.22 -10.77
CA LEU A 151 -1.19 17.59 -10.89
C LEU A 151 -1.38 16.43 -9.91
N TYR A 152 -0.39 15.55 -9.82
CA TYR A 152 -0.49 14.34 -9.00
C TYR A 152 0.33 14.44 -7.71
N ASN A 153 -0.24 13.86 -6.67
CA ASN A 153 0.44 13.45 -5.46
C ASN A 153 0.69 11.93 -5.50
N ARG A 154 1.69 11.50 -4.74
CA ARG A 154 1.79 10.11 -4.27
C ARG A 154 0.86 9.98 -3.08
N SER A 155 -0.41 9.73 -3.37
CA SER A 155 -1.48 9.76 -2.37
C SER A 155 -1.48 8.49 -1.56
N HIS A 156 -1.44 8.65 -0.24
CA HIS A 156 -1.58 7.55 0.69
C HIS A 156 -3.01 7.02 0.68
N LEU A 157 -3.21 5.69 0.79
CA LEU A 157 -4.56 5.15 1.07
C LEU A 157 -4.91 5.43 2.53
N ILE A 158 -4.01 5.10 3.44
CA ILE A 158 -4.07 5.51 4.85
C ILE A 158 -2.94 6.50 5.10
N GLY A 159 -3.29 7.75 5.37
CA GLY A 159 -2.34 8.84 5.58
C GLY A 159 -1.30 8.56 6.67
N TYR A 160 -0.06 8.99 6.42
CA TYR A 160 1.09 8.81 7.34
C TYR A 160 0.76 9.13 8.80
N GLN A 161 -0.02 10.19 9.06
CA GLN A 161 -0.35 10.61 10.43
C GLN A 161 -1.14 9.56 11.23
N LEU A 162 -1.75 8.59 10.58
CA LEU A 162 -2.57 7.54 11.20
C LEU A 162 -1.78 6.26 11.48
N THR A 163 -0.77 5.94 10.65
CA THR A 163 -0.10 4.62 10.70
C THR A 163 1.43 4.64 10.55
N GLY A 164 2.02 5.80 10.28
CA GLY A 164 3.46 5.97 10.04
C GLY A 164 3.99 5.39 8.73
N GLN A 165 3.12 4.84 7.88
CA GLN A 165 3.55 4.23 6.61
C GLN A 165 3.97 5.30 5.61
N ASN A 166 5.26 5.39 5.32
CA ASN A 166 5.81 6.41 4.44
C ASN A 166 5.88 5.96 2.96
N ASN A 167 6.92 5.22 2.55
CA ASN A 167 7.13 4.74 1.17
C ASN A 167 6.63 3.30 0.95
N ASN A 168 5.51 2.92 1.56
CA ASN A 168 4.93 1.58 1.36
C ASN A 168 4.26 1.50 -0.02
N LEU A 169 4.79 0.65 -0.92
CA LEU A 169 4.28 0.44 -2.28
C LEU A 169 2.79 0.06 -2.30
N LYS A 170 2.32 -0.64 -1.26
CA LYS A 170 0.92 -1.10 -1.12
C LYS A 170 -0.02 -0.02 -0.57
N ASN A 171 0.51 1.16 -0.22
CA ASN A 171 -0.24 2.26 0.38
C ASN A 171 -0.16 3.56 -0.45
N LEU A 172 0.35 3.53 -1.69
CA LEU A 172 0.51 4.73 -2.52
C LEU A 172 -0.16 4.58 -3.88
N MET A 173 -1.00 5.55 -4.26
CA MET A 173 -1.61 5.65 -5.60
C MET A 173 -1.33 7.00 -6.26
N THR A 174 -1.49 7.05 -7.58
CA THR A 174 -1.57 8.30 -8.34
C THR A 174 -2.90 8.98 -8.04
N GLY A 175 -2.88 10.00 -7.18
CA GLY A 175 -4.06 10.82 -6.85
C GLY A 175 -3.88 12.25 -7.30
N THR A 176 -4.92 12.90 -7.81
CA THR A 176 -4.88 14.33 -8.13
C THR A 176 -4.69 15.17 -6.88
N ARG A 177 -4.24 16.42 -7.07
CA ARG A 177 -4.11 17.38 -5.98
C ARG A 177 -5.43 17.51 -5.21
N SER A 178 -6.56 17.69 -5.89
CA SER A 178 -7.86 17.85 -5.22
C SER A 178 -8.41 16.59 -4.56
N LEU A 179 -8.16 15.39 -5.12
CA LEU A 179 -8.53 14.13 -4.45
C LEU A 179 -7.72 13.98 -3.17
N ASN A 180 -6.42 14.25 -3.21
CA ASN A 180 -5.58 14.16 -2.04
C ASN A 180 -5.99 15.21 -0.99
N ASP A 181 -6.04 16.48 -1.40
CA ASP A 181 -6.33 17.63 -0.55
C ASP A 181 -7.17 18.68 -1.30
N PRO A 182 -8.39 19.02 -0.82
CA PRO A 182 -8.96 18.67 0.48
C PRO A 182 -9.67 17.30 0.53
N GLY A 183 -9.79 16.56 -0.58
CA GLY A 183 -10.65 15.38 -0.69
C GLY A 183 -10.48 14.36 0.45
N MET A 184 -9.36 13.65 0.48
CA MET A 184 -9.05 12.66 1.52
C MET A 184 -8.67 13.33 2.85
N THR A 185 -7.81 14.36 2.81
CA THR A 185 -7.30 15.06 4.01
C THR A 185 -8.42 15.47 4.97
N LYS A 186 -9.55 15.94 4.46
CA LYS A 186 -10.69 16.36 5.28
C LYS A 186 -11.15 15.25 6.24
N TYR A 187 -11.29 14.03 5.75
CA TYR A 187 -11.78 12.89 6.52
C TYR A 187 -10.68 12.30 7.41
N GLU A 188 -9.46 12.22 6.89
CA GLU A 188 -8.31 11.75 7.66
C GLU A 188 -8.01 12.63 8.88
N ASN A 189 -8.15 13.95 8.74
CA ASN A 189 -7.98 14.88 9.85
C ASN A 189 -9.06 14.72 10.92
N GLN A 190 -10.31 14.44 10.53
CA GLN A 190 -11.39 14.17 11.50
C GLN A 190 -11.09 12.90 12.32
N ILE A 191 -10.65 11.84 11.65
CA ILE A 191 -10.24 10.59 12.32
C ILE A 191 -9.04 10.84 13.23
N ALA A 192 -8.00 11.52 12.74
CA ALA A 192 -6.79 11.76 13.50
C ALA A 192 -7.05 12.63 14.75
N GLU A 193 -7.88 13.66 14.62
CA GLU A 193 -8.28 14.51 15.75
C GLU A 193 -9.09 13.72 16.79
N TYR A 194 -10.05 12.91 16.32
CA TYR A 194 -10.84 12.05 17.19
C TYR A 194 -9.95 11.11 18.01
N ILE A 195 -9.01 10.39 17.36
CA ILE A 195 -8.09 9.48 18.05
C ILE A 195 -7.21 10.23 19.05
N ARG A 196 -6.65 11.39 18.69
CA ARG A 196 -5.78 12.18 19.60
C ARG A 196 -6.50 12.70 20.84
N THR A 197 -7.77 13.07 20.70
CA THR A 197 -8.53 13.71 21.78
C THR A 197 -9.19 12.72 22.72
N THR A 198 -9.59 11.55 22.21
CA THR A 198 -10.35 10.55 22.97
C THR A 198 -9.53 9.33 23.36
N ASN A 199 -8.43 9.05 22.65
CA ASN A 199 -7.71 7.79 22.69
C ASN A 199 -8.59 6.56 22.31
N HIS A 200 -9.67 6.79 21.57
CA HIS A 200 -10.56 5.76 21.03
C HIS A 200 -10.04 5.18 19.70
N HIS A 201 -10.78 4.21 19.17
CA HIS A 201 -10.44 3.47 17.96
C HIS A 201 -11.38 3.76 16.80
N VAL A 202 -10.85 3.65 15.59
CA VAL A 202 -11.62 3.80 14.34
C VAL A 202 -11.27 2.66 13.40
N LEU A 203 -12.27 1.88 13.01
CA LEU A 203 -12.13 0.96 11.89
C LEU A 203 -12.18 1.78 10.60
N TYR A 204 -11.09 1.77 9.84
CA TYR A 204 -10.92 2.54 8.61
C TYR A 204 -10.62 1.62 7.43
N TYR A 205 -11.30 1.84 6.31
CA TYR A 205 -11.20 1.05 5.09
C TYR A 205 -11.11 1.99 3.88
N VAL A 206 -10.16 1.72 3.00
CA VAL A 206 -9.87 2.52 1.82
C VAL A 206 -9.60 1.63 0.63
N GLN A 207 -10.33 1.85 -0.47
CA GLN A 207 -10.22 1.06 -1.70
C GLN A 207 -10.17 1.97 -2.94
N PRO A 208 -9.04 2.00 -3.67
CA PRO A 208 -8.97 2.61 -4.99
C PRO A 208 -9.85 1.87 -6.00
N ILE A 209 -10.56 2.62 -6.84
CA ILE A 209 -11.50 2.07 -7.83
C ILE A 209 -10.94 2.29 -9.23
N PHE A 210 -10.58 1.20 -9.91
CA PHE A 210 -10.09 1.20 -11.31
C PHE A 210 -11.17 0.66 -12.26
N ARG A 211 -11.21 1.13 -13.52
CA ARG A 211 -11.98 0.47 -14.58
C ARG A 211 -11.06 -0.41 -15.42
N GLY A 212 -11.39 -1.68 -15.54
CA GLY A 212 -10.60 -2.62 -16.34
C GLY A 212 -9.10 -2.56 -16.02
N ASP A 213 -8.31 -2.28 -17.04
CA ASP A 213 -6.84 -2.29 -17.00
C ASP A 213 -6.24 -0.88 -16.83
N GLU A 214 -7.04 0.10 -16.40
CA GLU A 214 -6.56 1.46 -16.11
C GLU A 214 -5.49 1.47 -15.02
N LEU A 215 -4.44 2.28 -15.22
CA LEU A 215 -3.33 2.42 -14.27
C LEU A 215 -3.56 3.53 -13.24
N VAL A 216 -4.51 4.43 -13.47
CA VAL A 216 -4.94 5.46 -12.51
C VAL A 216 -6.37 5.17 -12.07
N ALA A 217 -6.61 5.16 -10.76
CA ALA A 217 -7.95 4.93 -10.23
C ALA A 217 -8.89 6.09 -10.61
N ARG A 218 -10.16 5.78 -10.87
CA ARG A 218 -11.24 6.75 -11.08
C ARG A 218 -11.63 7.50 -9.82
N GLY A 219 -11.29 6.96 -8.67
CA GLY A 219 -11.58 7.52 -7.37
C GLY A 219 -11.22 6.55 -6.26
N ILE A 220 -11.64 6.87 -5.04
CA ILE A 220 -11.39 6.06 -3.86
C ILE A 220 -12.68 5.91 -3.05
N SER A 221 -13.00 4.68 -2.65
CA SER A 221 -14.04 4.38 -1.68
C SER A 221 -13.43 4.42 -0.29
N MET A 222 -14.03 5.19 0.62
CA MET A 222 -13.57 5.35 2.00
C MET A 222 -14.72 5.10 2.97
N ARG A 223 -14.48 4.23 3.96
CA ARG A 223 -15.42 3.90 5.04
C ARG A 223 -14.73 4.03 6.38
N ALA A 224 -15.38 4.67 7.35
CA ALA A 224 -14.86 4.73 8.71
C ALA A 224 -15.98 4.63 9.75
N GLN A 225 -15.69 4.00 10.88
CA GLN A 225 -16.57 3.96 12.04
C GLN A 225 -15.75 3.93 13.33
N SER A 226 -16.05 4.83 14.29
CA SER A 226 -15.51 4.71 15.65
C SER A 226 -16.10 3.49 16.37
N VAL A 227 -15.32 2.87 17.26
CA VAL A 227 -15.72 1.61 17.91
C VAL A 227 -16.44 1.87 19.23
N GLU A 228 -15.92 2.78 20.04
CA GLU A 228 -16.43 3.11 21.37
C GLU A 228 -17.72 3.94 21.33
N ASP A 229 -17.96 4.64 20.22
CA ASP A 229 -19.11 5.53 20.02
C ASP A 229 -19.48 5.63 18.53
N SER A 230 -20.30 6.61 18.14
CA SER A 230 -20.69 6.86 16.75
C SER A 230 -20.26 8.24 16.22
N THR A 231 -19.24 8.84 16.81
CA THR A 231 -18.71 10.17 16.44
C THR A 231 -18.13 10.16 15.03
N ILE A 232 -17.35 9.15 14.68
CA ILE A 232 -16.86 8.94 13.32
C ILE A 232 -17.77 7.92 12.64
N LYS A 233 -18.45 8.33 11.57
CA LYS A 233 -19.26 7.44 10.75
C LYS A 233 -19.43 7.99 9.34
N PHE A 234 -18.80 7.35 8.36
CA PHE A 234 -19.00 7.71 6.96
C PHE A 234 -18.75 6.57 5.98
N ASN A 235 -19.39 6.68 4.82
CA ASN A 235 -19.16 5.85 3.64
C ASN A 235 -19.27 6.73 2.41
N ILE A 236 -18.15 6.97 1.74
CA ILE A 236 -18.03 7.95 0.68
C ILE A 236 -17.22 7.41 -0.50
N TYR A 237 -17.43 8.04 -1.64
CA TYR A 237 -16.58 7.89 -2.81
C TYR A 237 -16.06 9.27 -3.24
N ILE A 238 -14.76 9.38 -3.46
CA ILE A 238 -14.10 10.62 -3.91
C ILE A 238 -13.54 10.39 -5.31
N PHE A 239 -14.03 11.16 -6.28
CA PHE A 239 -13.56 11.10 -7.66
C PHE A 239 -12.10 11.61 -7.77
N ASN A 240 -11.29 10.89 -8.54
CA ASN A 240 -9.90 11.25 -8.87
C ASN A 240 -9.87 12.19 -10.07
N VAL A 241 -10.30 13.43 -9.84
CA VAL A 241 -10.45 14.47 -10.87
C VAL A 241 -9.68 15.71 -10.47
N GLN A 242 -9.42 16.61 -11.40
CA GLN A 242 -8.84 17.92 -11.12
C GLN A 242 -9.51 18.95 -12.02
N GLU A 243 -9.95 20.06 -11.45
CA GLU A 243 -10.58 21.14 -12.22
C GLU A 243 -9.67 21.62 -13.35
N GLY A 244 -10.23 21.80 -14.55
CA GLY A 244 -9.49 22.25 -15.73
C GLY A 244 -8.55 21.20 -16.35
N VAL A 245 -8.60 19.93 -15.90
CA VAL A 245 -7.74 18.85 -16.40
C VAL A 245 -8.55 17.64 -16.79
N SER A 246 -8.25 17.10 -17.97
CA SER A 246 -8.72 15.79 -18.44
C SER A 246 -7.59 14.79 -18.28
N ILE A 247 -7.87 13.70 -17.55
CA ILE A 247 -6.93 12.61 -17.25
C ILE A 247 -7.20 11.44 -18.20
N ASN A 248 -6.15 10.90 -18.79
CA ASN A 248 -6.17 9.58 -19.41
C ASN A 248 -5.93 8.54 -18.31
N TYR A 249 -6.98 7.89 -17.81
CA TYR A 249 -6.84 6.93 -16.71
C TYR A 249 -6.12 5.64 -17.13
N ALA A 250 -6.00 5.37 -18.43
CA ALA A 250 -5.29 4.20 -18.93
C ALA A 250 -3.79 4.24 -18.58
N ASP A 251 -3.16 5.41 -18.71
CA ASP A 251 -1.72 5.59 -18.51
C ASP A 251 -1.34 6.72 -17.55
N GLY A 252 -2.29 7.57 -17.16
CA GLY A 252 -2.10 8.72 -16.28
C GLY A 252 -1.62 10.00 -16.95
N THR A 253 -1.42 10.02 -18.27
CA THR A 253 -1.19 11.27 -19.01
C THR A 253 -2.40 12.21 -18.88
N SER A 254 -2.20 13.51 -19.11
CA SER A 254 -3.25 14.50 -18.93
C SER A 254 -3.19 15.63 -19.94
N ARG A 255 -4.31 16.33 -20.14
CA ARG A 255 -4.42 17.56 -20.94
C ARG A 255 -5.27 18.60 -20.23
N LYS A 256 -5.04 19.87 -20.54
CA LYS A 256 -5.92 20.96 -20.09
C LYS A 256 -7.27 20.84 -20.83
N VAL A 257 -8.35 21.14 -20.13
CA VAL A 257 -9.71 21.29 -20.70
C VAL A 257 -9.96 22.75 -21.07
#